data_AF-A0A972C8S4-F1
#
_entry.id   AF-A0A972C8S4-F1
#
_cell.length_a   1.000
_cell.length_b   1.000
_cell.length_c   1.000
_cell.angle_alpha   90.00
_cell.angle_beta   90.00
_cell.angle_gamma   90.00
#
_symmetry.space_group_name_H-M   'P 1'
#
loop_
_entity.id
_entity.type
_entity.pdbx_description
1 polymer ?
#
loop_
_entity_poly.entity_id
_entity_poly.type
_entity_poly.pdbx_seq_one_letter_code
_entity_poly.pdbx_strand_id
1 'polypeptide(L)'
;RMPLQMVEYGARAYGSGIRAIIAGAGGAAHLPGMMAALTEVPVFGVPVPSRYLKGEDSLLSIVQMPKGVPVATFAIGEAGAANAALHAIATLAMTNPELRDKLIAFRKKQTAAASAMTLPPSA
;
A
#
# COMPACT_ATOMS: atom_id res chain seq x y z
N ARG A 1 10.57 -9.68 -14.80
CA ARG A 1 11.83 -9.31 -15.48
C ARG A 1 13.03 -9.37 -14.55
N MET A 2 12.91 -8.99 -13.27
CA MET A 2 13.98 -9.05 -12.27
C MET A 2 13.66 -10.05 -11.12
N PRO A 3 13.40 -11.34 -11.41
CA PRO A 3 12.96 -12.28 -10.39
C PRO A 3 14.03 -12.55 -9.33
N LEU A 4 15.31 -12.63 -9.70
CA LEU A 4 16.40 -12.89 -8.76
C LEU A 4 16.61 -11.73 -7.79
N GLN A 5 16.54 -10.48 -8.27
CA GLN A 5 16.62 -9.30 -7.41
C GLN A 5 15.44 -9.20 -6.45
N MET A 6 14.24 -9.60 -6.88
CA MET A 6 13.06 -9.65 -6.01
C MET A 6 13.23 -10.67 -4.88
N VAL A 7 13.75 -11.87 -5.21
CA VAL A 7 14.10 -12.91 -4.22
C VAL A 7 15.15 -12.40 -3.24
N GLU A 8 16.22 -11.80 -3.75
CA GLU A 8 17.30 -11.24 -2.94
C GLU A 8 16.80 -10.14 -1.99
N TYR A 9 15.96 -9.23 -2.49
CA TYR A 9 15.37 -8.15 -1.71
C TYR A 9 14.44 -8.69 -0.62
N GLY A 10 13.54 -9.61 -0.96
CA GLY A 10 12.62 -10.23 0.01
C GLY A 10 13.37 -10.98 1.12
N ALA A 11 14.32 -11.84 0.76
CA ALA A 11 15.08 -12.64 1.72
C ALA A 11 15.86 -11.78 2.73
N ARG A 12 16.29 -10.58 2.36
CA ARG A 12 17.03 -9.66 3.24
C ARG A 12 16.18 -8.63 3.96
N ALA A 13 14.90 -8.48 3.59
CA ALA A 13 14.09 -7.34 4.02
C ALA A 13 14.00 -7.22 5.54
N TYR A 14 13.65 -8.32 6.23
CA TYR A 14 13.54 -8.33 7.69
C TYR A 14 14.87 -8.02 8.37
N GLY A 15 15.95 -8.70 7.97
CA GLY A 15 17.29 -8.50 8.54
C GLY A 15 17.88 -7.10 8.28
N SER A 16 17.40 -6.41 7.25
CA SER A 16 17.81 -5.03 6.92
C SER A 16 17.01 -3.98 7.71
N GLY A 17 16.13 -4.39 8.63
CA GLY A 17 15.32 -3.48 9.45
C GLY A 17 14.09 -2.93 8.73
N ILE A 18 13.72 -3.43 7.55
CA ILE A 18 12.50 -3.01 6.86
C ILE A 18 11.28 -3.48 7.65
N ARG A 19 10.31 -2.59 7.86
CA ARG A 19 9.12 -2.85 8.67
C ARG A 19 7.81 -2.89 7.89
N ALA A 20 7.83 -2.43 6.64
CA ALA A 20 6.71 -2.44 5.72
C ALA A 20 7.25 -2.40 4.29
N ILE A 21 6.65 -3.17 3.37
CA ILE A 21 6.96 -3.14 1.94
C ILE A 21 5.72 -2.68 1.19
N ILE A 22 5.82 -1.57 0.47
CA ILE A 22 4.76 -1.11 -0.43
C ILE A 22 5.14 -1.54 -1.84
N ALA A 23 4.32 -2.39 -2.47
CA ALA A 23 4.58 -2.96 -3.78
C ALA A 23 3.47 -2.59 -4.76
N GLY A 24 3.82 -1.85 -5.81
CA GLY A 24 2.91 -1.47 -6.88
C GLY A 24 3.15 -2.26 -8.17
N ALA A 25 2.09 -2.80 -8.77
CA ALA A 25 2.17 -3.49 -10.07
C ALA A 25 0.83 -3.41 -10.84
N GLY A 26 0.91 -3.53 -12.17
CA GLY A 26 -0.25 -3.45 -13.07
C GLY A 26 -0.30 -4.61 -14.08
N GLY A 27 -1.49 -4.89 -14.62
CA GLY A 27 -1.75 -6.06 -15.46
C GLY A 27 -1.76 -7.35 -14.63
N ALA A 28 -0.97 -8.35 -15.05
CA ALA A 28 -0.67 -9.54 -14.25
C ALA A 28 0.29 -9.18 -13.09
N ALA A 29 -0.27 -8.60 -12.04
CA ALA A 29 0.45 -7.86 -11.01
C ALA A 29 1.02 -8.77 -9.89
N HIS A 30 1.99 -9.62 -10.23
CA HIS A 30 2.52 -10.64 -9.31
C HIS A 30 3.49 -10.13 -8.23
N LEU A 31 4.03 -8.91 -8.38
CA LEU A 31 5.06 -8.38 -7.49
C LEU A 31 4.64 -8.41 -6.00
N PRO A 32 3.46 -7.92 -5.58
CA PRO A 32 3.10 -7.90 -4.16
C PRO A 32 2.94 -9.30 -3.56
N GLY A 33 2.29 -10.21 -4.29
CA GLY A 33 2.09 -11.60 -3.83
C GLY A 33 3.41 -12.36 -3.70
N MET A 34 4.31 -12.22 -4.69
CA MET A 34 5.63 -12.84 -4.61
C MET A 34 6.50 -12.24 -3.51
N MET A 35 6.44 -10.92 -3.30
CA MET A 35 7.13 -10.30 -2.17
C MET A 35 6.65 -10.86 -0.83
N ALA A 36 5.34 -11.00 -0.63
CA ALA A 36 4.77 -11.56 0.60
C ALA A 36 5.16 -13.03 0.82
N ALA A 37 5.40 -13.79 -0.25
CA ALA A 37 5.88 -15.17 -0.16
C ALA A 37 7.37 -15.28 0.23
N LEU A 38 8.14 -14.19 0.13
CA LEU A 38 9.59 -14.18 0.29
C LEU A 38 10.06 -13.55 1.62
N THR A 39 9.14 -13.01 2.42
CA THR A 39 9.49 -12.35 3.69
C THR A 39 8.32 -12.32 4.67
N GLU A 40 8.64 -12.25 5.97
CA GLU A 40 7.69 -12.02 7.06
C GLU A 40 7.33 -10.54 7.24
N VAL A 41 8.02 -9.63 6.53
CA VAL A 41 7.69 -8.19 6.55
C VAL A 41 6.33 -7.96 5.89
N PRO A 42 5.40 -7.22 6.53
CA PRO A 42 4.08 -6.95 5.95
C PRO A 42 4.15 -6.27 4.57
N VAL A 43 3.40 -6.80 3.61
CA VAL A 43 3.33 -6.28 2.24
C VAL A 43 1.99 -5.58 1.98
N PHE A 44 2.09 -4.37 1.47
CA PHE A 44 1.00 -3.46 1.13
C PHE A 44 0.94 -3.32 -0.40
N GLY A 45 -0.04 -3.96 -1.03
CA GLY A 45 -0.20 -4.04 -2.48
C GLY A 45 -0.99 -2.87 -3.07
N VAL A 46 -0.45 -2.23 -4.11
CA VAL A 46 -1.10 -1.12 -4.83
C VAL A 46 -1.35 -1.52 -6.29
N PRO A 47 -2.62 -1.75 -6.68
CA PRO A 47 -2.97 -2.02 -8.07
C PRO A 47 -2.71 -0.79 -8.95
N VAL A 48 -1.85 -0.91 -9.95
CA VAL A 48 -1.58 0.17 -10.92
C VAL A 48 -2.58 0.04 -12.08
N PRO A 49 -3.26 1.13 -12.49
CA PRO A 49 -4.26 1.06 -13.54
C PRO A 49 -3.67 0.57 -14.86
N SER A 50 -4.25 -0.48 -15.44
CA SER A 50 -3.93 -0.97 -16.77
C SER A 50 -4.67 -0.19 -17.85
N ARG A 51 -4.13 -0.17 -19.08
CA ARG A 51 -4.68 0.63 -20.19
C ARG A 51 -6.14 0.29 -20.51
N TYR A 52 -6.44 -1.00 -20.61
CA TYR A 52 -7.72 -1.50 -21.12
C TYR A 52 -8.69 -1.91 -20.02
N LEU A 53 -8.22 -2.60 -18.98
CA LEU A 53 -9.06 -3.09 -17.88
C LEU A 53 -9.09 -2.15 -16.67
N LYS A 54 -8.52 -0.95 -16.81
CA LYS A 54 -8.55 0.13 -15.81
C LYS A 54 -8.09 -0.31 -14.41
N GLY A 55 -7.24 -1.33 -14.34
CA GLY A 55 -6.69 -1.86 -13.09
C GLY A 55 -7.52 -2.96 -12.43
N GLU A 56 -8.63 -3.42 -13.02
CA GLU A 56 -9.37 -4.59 -12.50
C GLU A 56 -8.51 -5.86 -12.51
N ASP A 57 -7.81 -6.10 -13.62
CA ASP A 57 -6.80 -7.16 -13.74
C ASP A 57 -5.73 -7.08 -12.64
N SER A 58 -5.29 -5.88 -12.36
CA SER A 58 -4.24 -5.57 -11.39
C SER A 58 -4.76 -5.78 -9.97
N LEU A 59 -5.99 -5.34 -9.69
CA LEU A 59 -6.65 -5.52 -8.41
C LEU A 59 -6.83 -7.00 -8.10
N LEU A 60 -7.41 -7.76 -9.02
CA LEU A 60 -7.66 -9.19 -8.83
C LEU A 60 -6.36 -9.99 -8.72
N SER A 61 -5.32 -9.62 -9.47
CA SER A 61 -3.99 -10.25 -9.37
C SER A 61 -3.32 -10.05 -8.00
N ILE A 62 -3.68 -9.01 -7.25
CA ILE A 62 -3.07 -8.67 -5.96
C ILE A 62 -3.94 -9.12 -4.78
N VAL A 63 -5.26 -8.88 -4.81
CA VAL A 63 -6.14 -9.07 -3.65
C VAL A 63 -6.55 -10.53 -3.43
N GLN A 64 -6.60 -11.36 -4.47
CA GLN A 64 -7.12 -12.73 -4.40
C GLN A 64 -6.06 -13.75 -3.95
N MET A 65 -5.15 -13.36 -3.04
CA MET A 65 -4.16 -14.27 -2.50
C MET A 65 -4.84 -15.44 -1.74
N PRO A 66 -4.44 -16.70 -1.98
CA PRO A 66 -4.98 -17.82 -1.24
C PRO A 66 -4.54 -17.80 0.23
N LYS A 67 -5.22 -18.60 1.07
CA LYS A 67 -4.90 -18.75 2.49
C LYS A 67 -3.41 -19.08 2.68
N GLY A 68 -2.73 -18.29 3.51
CA GLY A 68 -1.36 -18.54 3.97
C GLY A 68 -0.39 -17.39 3.70
N VAL A 69 -0.54 -16.67 2.59
CA VAL A 69 0.37 -15.59 2.18
C VAL A 69 -0.42 -14.30 1.94
N PRO A 70 -0.67 -13.48 2.98
CA PRO A 70 -1.54 -12.32 2.86
C PRO A 70 -0.83 -11.13 2.17
N VAL A 71 -1.61 -10.34 1.41
CA VAL A 71 -1.23 -9.00 0.94
C VAL A 71 -2.34 -8.03 1.34
N ALA A 72 -1.98 -6.93 1.99
CA ALA A 72 -2.94 -5.86 2.28
C ALA A 72 -3.12 -5.00 1.02
N THR A 73 -4.25 -5.13 0.34
CA THR A 73 -4.48 -4.46 -0.96
C THR A 73 -5.27 -3.17 -0.81
N PHE A 74 -4.85 -2.12 -1.51
CA PHE A 74 -5.49 -0.80 -1.50
C PHE A 74 -6.20 -0.49 -2.83
N ALA A 75 -6.81 0.69 -2.91
CA ALA A 75 -7.49 1.16 -4.12
C ALA A 75 -6.58 1.16 -5.35
N ILE A 76 -7.17 1.13 -6.54
CA ILE A 76 -6.41 1.25 -7.80
C ILE A 76 -5.84 2.68 -7.91
N GLY A 77 -4.55 2.78 -8.28
CA GLY A 77 -3.89 4.04 -8.61
C GLY A 77 -3.42 4.86 -7.42
N GLU A 78 -3.38 6.19 -7.60
CA GLU A 78 -2.72 7.14 -6.69
C GLU A 78 -3.34 7.15 -5.29
N ALA A 79 -4.67 7.06 -5.20
CA ALA A 79 -5.37 6.96 -3.91
C ALA A 79 -4.92 5.71 -3.12
N GLY A 80 -4.69 4.60 -3.82
CA GLY A 80 -4.15 3.38 -3.23
C GLY A 80 -2.72 3.52 -2.74
N ALA A 81 -1.87 4.17 -3.54
CA ALA A 81 -0.48 4.45 -3.15
C ALA A 81 -0.39 5.30 -1.88
N ALA A 82 -1.17 6.38 -1.81
CA ALA A 82 -1.24 7.23 -0.62
C ALA A 82 -1.76 6.47 0.60
N ASN A 83 -2.81 5.68 0.43
CA ASN A 83 -3.39 4.90 1.53
C ASN A 83 -2.51 3.74 1.98
N ALA A 84 -1.74 3.11 1.09
CA ALA A 84 -0.76 2.10 1.46
C ALA A 84 0.32 2.69 2.38
N ALA A 85 0.81 3.89 2.06
CA ALA A 85 1.77 4.61 2.90
C ALA A 85 1.17 5.00 4.26
N LEU A 86 -0.03 5.58 4.27
CA LEU A 86 -0.72 5.94 5.51
C LEU A 86 -1.04 4.73 6.38
N HIS A 87 -1.39 3.59 5.78
CA HIS A 87 -1.67 2.37 6.50
C HIS A 87 -0.38 1.74 7.07
N ALA A 88 0.72 1.73 6.30
CA ALA A 88 2.02 1.33 6.82
C ALA A 88 2.43 2.20 8.03
N ILE A 89 2.25 3.53 7.95
CA ILE A 89 2.48 4.44 9.09
C ILE A 89 1.57 4.08 10.27
N ALA A 90 0.29 3.78 10.03
CA ALA A 90 -0.63 3.37 11.09
C ALA A 90 -0.19 2.07 11.77
N THR A 91 0.30 1.08 11.02
CA THR A 91 0.87 -0.15 11.57
C THR A 91 2.09 0.15 12.46
N LEU A 92 3.02 1.00 12.00
CA LEU A 92 4.20 1.38 12.77
C LEU A 92 3.86 2.20 14.03
N ALA A 93 2.87 3.07 13.93
CA ALA A 93 2.39 3.92 15.02
C ALA A 93 1.85 3.11 16.23
N MET A 94 1.46 1.85 16.05
CA MET A 94 1.03 0.97 17.15
C MET A 94 2.13 0.75 18.20
N THR A 95 3.40 0.90 17.82
CA THR A 95 4.56 0.74 18.73
C THR A 95 5.49 1.94 18.74
N ASN A 96 5.13 3.02 18.03
CA ASN A 96 5.91 4.25 17.94
C ASN A 96 5.02 5.47 18.30
N PRO A 97 5.13 6.00 19.53
CA PRO A 97 4.33 7.14 19.99
C PRO A 97 4.48 8.39 19.13
N GLU A 98 5.70 8.68 18.65
CA GLU A 98 5.96 9.86 17.80
C GLU A 98 5.21 9.76 16.46
N LEU A 99 5.23 8.58 15.83
CA LEU A 99 4.44 8.34 14.60
C LEU A 99 2.94 8.40 14.86
N ARG A 100 2.49 7.92 16.02
CA ARG A 100 1.08 8.02 16.43
C ARG A 100 0.62 9.47 16.51
N ASP A 101 1.39 10.34 17.15
CA ASP A 101 1.06 11.76 17.28
C ASP A 101 1.04 12.46 15.91
N LYS A 102 2.02 12.19 15.05
CA LYS A 102 2.05 12.69 13.66
C LYS A 102 0.83 12.23 12.86
N LEU A 103 0.43 10.97 12.99
CA LEU A 103 -0.74 10.42 12.29
C LEU A 103 -2.05 11.08 12.78
N ILE A 104 -2.19 11.31 14.10
CA ILE A 104 -3.35 12.02 14.66
C ILE A 104 -3.40 13.46 14.14
N ALA A 105 -2.28 14.17 14.13
CA ALA A 105 -2.18 15.54 13.62
C ALA A 105 -2.55 15.61 12.13
N PHE A 106 -2.04 14.68 11.32
CA PHE A 106 -2.38 14.56 9.90
C PHE A 106 -3.90 14.40 9.71
N ARG A 107 -4.54 13.48 10.44
CA ARG A 107 -5.99 13.25 10.35
C ARG A 107 -6.81 14.47 10.77
N LYS A 108 -6.42 15.16 11.85
CA LYS A 108 -7.05 16.43 12.27
C LYS A 108 -6.99 17.49 11.17
N LYS A 109 -5.83 17.62 10.50
CA LYS A 109 -5.66 18.54 9.37
C LYS A 109 -6.60 18.19 8.21
N GLN A 110 -6.73 16.91 7.86
CA GLN A 110 -7.66 16.48 6.80
C GLN A 110 -9.12 16.82 7.14
N THR A 111 -9.55 16.59 8.39
CA THR A 111 -10.89 16.96 8.85
C THR A 111 -11.11 18.47 8.77
N ALA A 112 -10.17 19.27 9.27
CA ALA A 112 -10.27 20.73 9.20
C ALA A 112 -10.34 21.24 7.75
N ALA A 113 -9.54 20.65 6.84
CA ALA A 113 -9.57 21.00 5.43
C ALA A 113 -10.94 20.70 4.79
N ALA A 114 -11.54 19.56 5.09
CA ALA A 114 -12.88 19.20 4.60
C ALA A 114 -13.97 20.13 5.16
N SER A 115 -13.93 20.46 6.45
CA SER A 115 -14.88 21.37 7.09
C SER A 115 -14.79 22.81 6.57
N ALA A 116 -13.64 23.21 6.02
CA ALA A 116 -13.41 24.54 5.47
C ALA A 116 -13.78 24.66 3.98
N MET A 117 -14.21 23.59 3.32
CA MET A 117 -14.59 23.63 1.91
C MET A 117 -15.87 24.45 1.70
N THR A 118 -15.83 25.39 0.77
CA THR A 118 -16.99 26.15 0.29
C THR A 118 -17.43 25.62 -1.06
N LEU A 119 -18.73 25.46 -1.26
CA LEU A 119 -19.28 25.13 -2.57
C LEU A 119 -19.16 26.34 -3.51
N PRO A 120 -18.93 26.12 -4.82
CA PRO A 120 -19.11 27.19 -5.80
C PRO A 120 -20.56 27.70 -5.75
N PRO A 121 -20.81 28.97 -6.12
CA PRO A 121 -22.18 29.48 -6.22
C PRO A 121 -22.99 28.60 -7.19
N SER A 122 -24.25 28.35 -6.84
CA SER A 122 -25.19 27.63 -7.71
C SER A 122 -25.34 28.37 -9.04
N ALA A 123 -25.24 27.63 -10.16
CA ALA A 123 -25.46 28.15 -11.50
C ALA A 123 -26.92 28.58 -11.73
#